data_AF-A0A183DFD6-F1
#
_entry.id   AF-A0A183DFD6-F1
#
_cell.length_a   1.000
_cell.length_b   1.000
_cell.length_c   1.000
_cell.angle_alpha   90.00
_cell.angle_beta   90.00
_cell.angle_gamma   90.00
#
_symmetry.space_group_name_H-M   'P 1'
#
loop_
_entity.id
_entity.type
_entity.pdbx_description
1 polymer ?
#
loop_
_entity_poly.entity_id
_entity_poly.type
_entity_poly.pdbx_seq_one_letter_code
_entity_poly.pdbx_strand_id
1 'polypeptide(L)'
;MISKSYKFRDESAPRKIEDANAVMPDDWLEDEESLIPDPEAKKPDDWDDSMDGEWEAPKIDNPKCKDRSGCGPWSKPLIDNPNYKGKWKPPRIANPNYKGKWKPRQVENPNYFEPHPFSQLQTITALG
;
A
#
# COMPACT_ATOMS: atom_id res chain seq x y z
N MET A 1 31.78 -29.12 -23.31
CA MET A 1 30.96 -28.52 -22.25
C MET A 1 30.08 -27.46 -22.91
N ILE A 2 28.81 -27.75 -23.15
CA ILE A 2 27.91 -26.77 -23.79
C ILE A 2 27.48 -25.82 -22.68
N SER A 3 28.21 -24.72 -22.56
CA SER A 3 27.78 -23.52 -21.83
C SER A 3 26.52 -23.02 -22.51
N LYS A 4 25.37 -23.62 -22.17
CA LYS A 4 24.09 -22.95 -22.39
C LYS A 4 24.16 -21.70 -21.53
N SER A 5 24.57 -20.60 -22.14
CA SER A 5 24.45 -19.26 -21.60
C SER A 5 22.96 -19.04 -21.38
N TYR A 6 22.49 -19.45 -20.21
CA TYR A 6 21.14 -19.21 -19.77
C TYR A 6 21.04 -17.69 -19.77
N LYS A 7 20.29 -17.16 -20.74
CA LYS A 7 20.04 -15.72 -20.85
C LYS A 7 19.25 -15.37 -19.59
N PHE A 8 19.97 -15.02 -18.54
CA PHE A 8 19.41 -14.63 -17.26
C PHE A 8 18.52 -13.43 -17.57
N ARG A 9 17.21 -13.63 -17.45
CA ARG A 9 16.25 -12.55 -17.62
C ARG A 9 16.61 -11.52 -16.56
N ASP A 10 17.06 -10.35 -16.99
CA ASP A 10 17.43 -9.30 -16.07
C ASP A 10 16.16 -8.78 -15.37
N GLU A 11 15.97 -9.21 -14.11
CA GLU A 11 14.85 -8.82 -13.26
C GLU A 11 15.12 -7.49 -12.52
N SER A 12 16.32 -6.94 -12.64
CA SER A 12 16.75 -5.74 -11.92
C SER A 12 16.36 -4.45 -12.62
N ALA A 13 15.87 -4.52 -13.87
CA ALA A 13 15.42 -3.32 -14.56
C ALA A 13 14.26 -2.65 -13.78
N PRO A 14 14.29 -1.33 -13.58
CA PRO A 14 13.17 -0.62 -12.96
C PRO A 14 11.97 -0.60 -13.90
N ARG A 15 10.76 -0.54 -13.32
CA ARG A 15 9.49 -0.43 -14.08
C ARG A 15 9.44 0.84 -14.90
N LYS A 16 9.92 1.92 -14.29
CA LYS A 16 9.93 3.25 -14.88
C LYS A 16 11.36 3.76 -14.95
N ILE A 17 11.69 4.40 -16.06
CA ILE A 17 12.96 5.09 -16.28
C ILE A 17 12.67 6.57 -16.46
N GLU A 18 13.64 7.43 -16.15
CA GLU A 18 13.53 8.86 -16.46
C GLU A 18 13.51 9.05 -17.98
N ASP A 19 12.62 9.91 -18.45
CA ASP A 19 12.59 10.29 -19.86
C ASP A 19 13.77 11.20 -20.19
N ALA A 20 14.72 10.69 -20.98
CA ALA A 20 15.86 11.47 -21.43
C ALA A 20 15.48 12.59 -22.41
N ASN A 21 14.31 12.51 -23.06
CA ASN A 21 13.83 13.51 -24.03
C ASN A 21 12.98 14.61 -23.38
N ALA A 22 12.58 14.44 -22.13
CA ALA A 22 11.87 15.48 -21.41
C ALA A 22 12.82 16.63 -21.09
N VAL A 23 12.44 17.82 -21.54
CA VAL A 23 13.13 19.08 -21.27
C VAL A 23 12.27 19.88 -20.28
N MET A 24 12.93 20.52 -19.33
CA MET A 24 12.24 21.44 -18.43
C MET A 24 11.70 22.63 -19.21
N PRO A 25 10.45 23.06 -18.98
CA PRO A 25 9.92 24.29 -19.57
C PRO A 25 10.72 25.52 -19.13
N ASP A 26 10.93 26.49 -20.01
CA ASP A 26 11.63 27.76 -19.69
C ASP A 26 10.89 28.61 -18.63
N ASP A 27 9.60 28.34 -18.42
CA ASP A 27 8.71 29.05 -17.49
C ASP A 27 8.62 28.36 -16.11
N TRP A 28 9.57 27.47 -15.79
CA TRP A 28 9.63 26.73 -14.54
C TRP A 28 10.47 27.47 -13.49
N LEU A 29 9.93 27.63 -12.27
CA LEU A 29 10.61 28.33 -11.17
C LEU A 29 11.25 27.31 -10.20
N GLU A 30 12.50 26.94 -10.42
CA GLU A 30 13.22 26.00 -9.53
C GLU A 30 13.51 26.55 -8.13
N ASP A 31 13.73 27.87 -8.04
CA ASP A 31 14.11 28.55 -6.79
C ASP A 31 12.97 28.74 -5.80
N GLU A 32 11.71 28.65 -6.25
CA GLU A 32 10.53 28.89 -5.42
C GLU A 32 9.85 27.57 -5.08
N GLU A 33 9.56 27.32 -3.80
CA GLU A 33 8.82 26.13 -3.39
C GLU A 33 7.38 26.17 -3.92
N SER A 34 6.86 25.00 -4.34
CA SER A 34 5.48 24.86 -4.79
C SER A 34 4.47 25.13 -3.66
N LEU A 35 4.90 24.86 -2.42
CA LEU A 35 4.09 24.90 -1.22
C LEU A 35 4.75 25.83 -0.21
N ILE A 36 4.07 26.93 0.12
CA ILE A 36 4.52 27.89 1.15
C ILE A 36 3.71 27.71 2.42
N PRO A 37 4.27 27.95 3.62
CA PRO A 37 3.47 27.97 4.85
C PRO A 37 2.44 29.10 4.77
N ASP A 38 1.21 28.81 5.18
CA ASP A 38 0.12 29.78 5.19
C ASP A 38 0.43 30.95 6.13
N PRO A 39 0.55 32.19 5.62
CA PRO A 39 0.81 33.36 6.46
C PRO A 39 -0.38 33.74 7.36
N GLU A 40 -1.59 33.26 7.05
CA GLU A 40 -2.79 33.52 7.85
C GLU A 40 -3.04 32.46 8.93
N ALA A 41 -2.37 31.31 8.84
CA ALA A 41 -2.51 30.26 9.83
C ALA A 41 -1.87 30.69 11.15
N LYS A 42 -2.65 30.57 12.22
CA LYS A 42 -2.21 30.82 13.59
C LYS A 42 -2.24 29.54 14.37
N LYS A 43 -1.25 29.39 15.25
CA LYS A 43 -1.25 28.36 16.27
C LYS A 43 -2.54 28.47 17.10
N PRO A 44 -3.32 27.39 17.25
CA PRO A 44 -4.50 27.38 18.10
C PRO A 44 -4.17 27.68 19.56
N ASP A 45 -5.08 28.35 20.27
CA ASP A 45 -4.89 28.70 21.69
C ASP A 45 -4.77 27.47 22.61
N ASP A 46 -5.37 26.34 22.22
CA ASP A 46 -5.33 25.06 22.95
C ASP A 46 -4.11 24.18 22.61
N TRP A 47 -3.16 24.65 21.80
CA TRP A 47 -1.99 23.86 21.41
C TRP A 47 -0.84 23.95 22.43
N ASP A 48 -0.41 22.81 22.95
CA ASP A 48 0.69 22.72 23.92
C ASP A 48 1.96 22.13 23.28
N ASP A 49 3.01 22.93 23.07
CA ASP A 49 4.25 22.45 22.44
C ASP A 49 4.96 21.35 23.25
N SER A 50 4.68 21.26 24.56
CA SER A 50 5.25 20.22 25.41
C SER A 50 4.54 18.87 25.26
N MET A 51 3.26 18.86 24.89
CA MET A 51 2.45 17.64 24.76
C MET A 51 2.28 17.24 23.28
N ASP A 52 2.07 18.22 22.40
CA ASP A 52 1.76 18.03 20.98
C ASP A 52 2.97 18.28 20.06
N GLY A 53 4.04 18.91 20.56
CA GLY A 53 5.26 19.24 19.81
C GLY A 53 5.22 20.61 19.13
N GLU A 54 6.29 20.98 18.39
CA GLU A 54 6.35 22.26 17.67
C GLU A 54 5.24 22.34 16.62
N TRP A 55 4.44 23.42 16.69
CA TRP A 55 3.37 23.66 15.72
C TRP A 55 3.92 24.05 14.34
N GLU A 56 3.50 23.34 13.29
CA GLU A 56 3.80 23.66 11.89
C GLU A 56 2.56 24.20 11.17
N ALA A 57 2.73 25.32 10.47
CA ALA A 57 1.66 25.91 9.67
C ALA A 57 1.26 24.99 8.50
N PRO A 58 -0.02 24.95 8.12
CA PRO A 58 -0.47 24.26 6.92
C PRO A 58 0.21 24.87 5.68
N LYS A 59 0.60 24.00 4.74
CA LYS A 59 1.23 24.40 3.49
C LYS A 59 0.17 24.69 2.43
N ILE A 60 0.24 25.86 1.81
CA ILE A 60 -0.67 26.32 0.75
C ILE A 60 0.07 26.45 -0.59
N ASP A 61 -0.67 26.37 -1.69
CA ASP A 61 -0.09 26.54 -3.03
C ASP A 61 0.41 27.98 -3.22
N ASN A 62 1.67 28.12 -3.63
CA ASN A 62 2.28 29.43 -3.87
C ASN A 62 1.54 30.15 -5.01
N PRO A 63 1.00 31.37 -4.81
CA PRO A 63 0.26 32.09 -5.84
C PRO A 63 1.12 32.39 -7.07
N LYS A 64 2.45 32.55 -6.92
CA LYS A 64 3.37 32.75 -8.05
C LYS A 64 3.42 31.55 -9.01
N CYS A 65 3.02 30.37 -8.54
CA CYS A 65 3.06 29.12 -9.29
C CYS A 65 1.79 28.88 -10.10
N LYS A 66 0.69 29.59 -9.81
CA LYS A 66 -0.58 29.46 -10.55
C LYS A 66 -0.50 30.00 -11.98
N ASP A 67 0.34 31.01 -12.20
CA ASP A 67 0.52 31.68 -13.49
C ASP A 67 1.65 31.07 -14.33
N ARG A 68 2.22 29.93 -13.91
CA ARG A 68 3.44 29.34 -14.45
C ARG A 68 3.29 27.83 -14.69
N SER A 69 4.22 27.26 -15.43
CA SER A 69 4.22 25.82 -15.74
C SER A 69 4.51 24.93 -14.52
N GLY A 70 5.20 25.46 -13.51
CA GLY A 70 5.45 24.79 -12.24
C GLY A 70 6.52 25.48 -11.41
N CYS A 71 6.65 25.02 -10.15
CA CYS A 71 7.59 25.54 -9.17
C CYS A 71 8.25 24.41 -8.39
N GLY A 72 9.44 24.68 -7.87
CA GLY A 72 10.24 23.77 -7.05
C GLY A 72 11.22 22.94 -7.88
N PRO A 73 11.94 21.99 -7.25
CA PRO A 73 12.93 21.18 -7.96
C PRO A 73 12.24 20.35 -9.05
N TRP A 74 12.58 20.62 -10.32
CA TRP A 74 12.04 19.88 -11.44
C TRP A 74 12.60 18.45 -11.46
N SER A 75 11.74 17.47 -11.71
CA SER A 75 12.15 16.09 -11.91
C SER A 75 11.64 15.58 -13.25
N LYS A 76 12.50 14.82 -13.95
CA LYS A 76 12.15 14.24 -15.26
C LYS A 76 10.95 13.30 -15.09
N PRO A 77 9.96 13.37 -15.99
CA PRO A 77 8.84 12.43 -15.98
C PRO A 77 9.35 11.00 -16.13
N LEU A 78 8.72 10.10 -15.40
CA LEU A 78 9.04 8.68 -15.39
C LEU A 78 8.21 7.96 -16.47
N ILE A 79 8.88 7.43 -17.49
CA ILE A 79 8.26 6.65 -18.58
C ILE A 79 8.39 5.15 -18.33
N ASP A 80 7.46 4.37 -18.87
CA ASP A 80 7.51 2.92 -18.76
C ASP A 80 8.71 2.35 -19.51
N ASN A 81 9.49 1.51 -18.83
CA ASN A 81 10.69 0.93 -19.39
C ASN A 81 10.33 -0.24 -20.34
N PRO A 82 10.61 -0.15 -21.66
CA PRO A 82 10.30 -1.23 -22.60
C PRO A 82 11.08 -2.52 -22.31
N ASN A 83 12.21 -2.41 -21.61
CA ASN A 83 13.01 -3.54 -21.18
C ASN A 83 12.51 -4.17 -19.86
N TYR A 84 11.55 -3.55 -19.17
CA TYR A 84 10.97 -4.11 -17.95
C TYR A 84 10.12 -5.33 -18.27
N LYS A 85 10.69 -6.51 -18.06
CA LYS A 85 9.96 -7.77 -18.19
C LYS A 85 9.32 -8.19 -16.85
N GLY A 86 9.67 -7.54 -15.74
CA GLY A 86 9.22 -7.91 -14.39
C GLY A 86 9.77 -9.23 -13.88
N LYS A 87 9.52 -9.51 -12.60
CA LYS A 87 9.96 -10.74 -11.93
C LYS A 87 9.38 -11.95 -12.65
N TRP A 88 10.25 -12.90 -13.01
CA TRP A 88 9.82 -14.15 -13.63
C TRP A 88 8.95 -14.92 -12.64
N LYS A 89 7.82 -15.43 -13.13
CA LYS A 89 6.96 -16.32 -12.38
C LYS A 89 7.01 -17.69 -13.07
N PRO A 90 7.38 -18.77 -12.35
CA PRO A 90 7.35 -20.10 -12.93
C PRO A 90 5.92 -20.46 -13.38
N PRO A 91 5.77 -21.24 -14.45
CA PRO A 91 4.47 -21.78 -14.82
C PRO A 91 3.93 -22.66 -13.68
N ARG A 92 2.62 -22.58 -13.44
CA ARG A 92 1.95 -23.41 -12.43
C ARG A 92 1.77 -24.81 -12.98
N ILE A 93 2.56 -25.76 -12.50
CA ILE A 93 2.42 -27.19 -12.84
C ILE A 93 1.51 -27.83 -11.80
N ALA A 94 0.46 -28.53 -12.25
CA ALA A 94 -0.40 -29.30 -11.35
C ALA A 94 0.44 -30.39 -10.68
N ASN A 95 0.48 -30.40 -9.34
CA ASN A 95 1.21 -31.42 -8.60
C ASN A 95 0.48 -32.77 -8.74
N PRO A 96 1.09 -33.79 -9.39
CA PRO A 96 0.46 -35.10 -9.54
C PRO A 96 0.15 -35.78 -8.19
N ASN A 97 0.89 -35.42 -7.13
CA ASN A 97 0.71 -35.96 -5.79
C ASN A 97 -0.30 -35.18 -4.94
N TYR A 98 -1.01 -34.20 -5.50
CA TYR A 98 -2.00 -33.42 -4.75
C TYR A 98 -3.27 -34.24 -4.48
N LYS A 99 -3.46 -34.68 -3.23
CA LYS A 99 -4.60 -35.51 -2.79
C LYS A 99 -5.86 -34.71 -2.43
N GLY A 100 -5.94 -33.44 -2.85
CA GLY A 100 -7.00 -32.51 -2.46
C GLY A 100 -6.72 -31.82 -1.11
N LYS A 101 -7.66 -30.96 -0.68
CA LYS A 101 -7.60 -30.35 0.65
C LYS A 101 -7.82 -31.43 1.71
N TRP A 102 -6.87 -31.61 2.60
CA TRP A 102 -7.01 -32.52 3.72
C TRP A 102 -8.25 -32.14 4.55
N LYS A 103 -9.03 -33.15 4.93
CA LYS A 103 -10.11 -33.01 5.90
C LYS A 103 -9.90 -34.06 7.00
N PRO A 104 -10.18 -33.73 8.27
CA PRO A 104 -10.14 -34.71 9.33
C PRO A 104 -11.17 -35.82 9.05
N ARG A 105 -10.88 -37.03 9.52
CA ARG A 105 -11.86 -38.11 9.51
C ARG A 105 -13.02 -37.72 10.43
N GLN A 106 -14.24 -37.90 9.97
CA GLN A 106 -15.41 -37.76 10.82
C GLN A 106 -15.46 -38.98 11.74
N VAL A 107 -15.11 -38.76 13.01
CA VAL A 107 -15.28 -39.75 14.07
C VAL A 107 -16.66 -39.52 14.65
N GLU A 108 -17.45 -40.58 14.81
CA GLU A 108 -18.74 -40.52 15.47
C GLU A 108 -18.57 -39.94 16.87
N ASN A 109 -19.39 -38.96 17.23
CA ASN A 109 -19.32 -38.33 18.53
C ASN A 109 -19.88 -39.29 19.59
N PRO A 110 -19.06 -39.87 20.50
CA PRO A 110 -19.55 -40.79 21.53
C PRO A 110 -20.46 -40.11 22.55
N ASN A 111 -20.37 -38.78 22.65
CA ASN A 111 -21.20 -37.93 23.50
C ASN A 111 -22.33 -37.27 22.70
N TYR A 112 -22.75 -37.86 21.58
CA TYR A 112 -23.92 -37.36 20.84
C TYR A 112 -25.15 -37.48 21.72
N PHE A 113 -25.85 -36.35 21.92
CA PHE A 113 -27.09 -36.29 22.67
C PHE A 113 -28.07 -35.39 21.94
N GLU A 114 -29.34 -35.81 21.89
CA GLU A 114 -30.43 -35.02 21.32
C GLU A 114 -31.01 -34.13 22.42
N PRO A 115 -30.86 -32.80 22.35
CA PRO A 115 -31.37 -31.93 23.39
C PRO A 115 -32.90 -31.95 23.38
N HIS A 116 -33.49 -32.29 24.53
CA HIS A 116 -34.91 -32.07 24.80
C HIS A 116 -35.06 -30.84 25.72
N PRO A 117 -35.11 -29.62 25.14
CA PRO A 117 -34.92 -28.37 25.87
C PRO A 117 -35.94 -28.09 26.96
N PHE A 118 -37.10 -28.76 26.92
CA PHE A 118 -38.21 -28.51 27.84
C PHE A 118 -38.62 -29.72 28.67
N SER A 119 -38.19 -30.93 28.30
CA SER A 119 -38.64 -32.17 28.94
C SER A 119 -37.86 -32.53 30.21
N GLN A 120 -36.65 -31.97 30.37
CA GLN A 120 -35.74 -32.26 31.48
C GLN A 120 -35.50 -31.04 32.39
N LEU A 121 -36.19 -29.93 32.14
CA LEU A 121 -36.11 -28.76 33.02
C LEU A 121 -36.79 -29.10 34.35
N GLN A 122 -36.07 -28.91 35.45
CA GLN A 122 -36.68 -28.96 36.78
C GLN A 122 -37.63 -27.77 36.93
N THR A 123 -38.81 -28.03 37.52
CA THR A 123 -39.77 -26.97 37.80
C THR A 123 -39.22 -26.01 38.85
N ILE A 124 -39.28 -24.71 38.59
CA ILE A 124 -38.83 -23.68 39.54
C ILE A 124 -39.84 -23.64 40.69
N THR A 125 -39.37 -23.94 41.91
CA THR A 125 -40.24 -23.99 43.11
C THR A 125 -40.26 -22.68 43.90
N ALA A 126 -39.31 -21.77 43.68
CA ALA A 126 -39.26 -20.49 44.38
C ALA A 126 -38.87 -19.34 43.45
N LEU A 127 -39.55 -18.20 43.63
CA LEU A 127 -39.18 -16.90 43.08
C LEU A 127 -38.69 -16.06 44.27
N GLY A 128 -37.47 -15.54 44.17
CA GLY A 128 -36.85 -14.64 45.16
C GLY A 128 -36.78 -13.21 44.66
#